data_AF-A0A938M529-F1
#
_entry.id   AF-A0A938M529-F1
#
_cell.length_a   1.000
_cell.length_b   1.000
_cell.length_c   1.000
_cell.angle_alpha   90.00
_cell.angle_beta   90.00
_cell.angle_gamma   90.00
#
_symmetry.space_group_name_H-M   'P 1'
#
loop_
_entity.id
_entity.type
_entity.pdbx_description
1 polymer ?
#
loop_
_entity_poly.entity_id
_entity_poly.type
_entity_poly.pdbx_seq_one_letter_code
_entity_poly.pdbx_strand_id
1 'polypeptide(L)' 'MHILFALAFIVSLLSFFSGQGLAQPAKHDRPQEGKLRVGDVAPDFELDRLDGKGKVKLSSFQGKQPVALIFGSYT' A
#
# COMPACT_ATOMS: atom_id res chain seq x y z
N MET A 1 -28.27 49.83 -12.09
CA MET A 1 -27.43 48.76 -12.68
C MET A 1 -26.32 48.26 -11.74
N HIS A 2 -26.47 48.35 -10.41
CA HIS A 2 -25.47 47.88 -9.43
C HIS A 2 -25.97 46.70 -8.57
N ILE A 3 -27.26 46.68 -8.24
CA ILE A 3 -27.89 45.60 -7.44
C ILE A 3 -27.86 44.25 -8.18
N LEU A 4 -28.01 44.26 -9.50
CA LEU A 4 -27.99 43.04 -10.31
C LEU A 4 -26.59 42.38 -10.35
N PHE A 5 -25.52 43.17 -10.30
CA PHE A 5 -24.14 42.67 -10.23
C PHE A 5 -23.82 42.04 -8.87
N ALA A 6 -24.33 42.62 -7.78
CA ALA A 6 -24.15 42.07 -6.43
C ALA A 6 -24.80 40.67 -6.28
N LEU A 7 -26.00 40.49 -6.85
CA LEU A 7 -26.72 39.23 -6.82
C LEU A 7 -26.02 38.14 -7.66
N ALA A 8 -25.53 38.49 -8.86
CA ALA A 8 -24.75 37.59 -9.69
C ALA A 8 -23.44 37.16 -9.01
N PHE A 9 -22.80 38.08 -8.28
CA PHE A 9 -21.57 37.78 -7.53
C PHE A 9 -21.83 36.80 -6.38
N ILE A 10 -22.93 36.97 -5.63
CA ILE A 10 -23.31 36.07 -4.52
C ILE A 10 -23.64 34.66 -5.03
N VAL A 11 -24.37 34.55 -6.15
CA VAL A 11 -24.70 33.25 -6.76
C VAL A 11 -23.44 32.55 -7.30
N SER A 12 -22.51 33.31 -7.88
CA SER A 12 -21.23 32.76 -8.35
C SER A 12 -20.32 32.33 -7.19
N LEU A 13 -20.37 33.03 -6.04
CA LEU A 13 -19.60 32.70 -4.84
C LEU A 13 -20.11 31.42 -4.16
N LEU A 14 -21.43 31.23 -4.11
CA LEU A 14 -22.07 30.02 -3.58
C LEU A 14 -21.75 28.78 -4.44
N SER A 15 -21.61 28.95 -5.76
CA SER A 15 -21.29 27.85 -6.68
C SER A 15 -19.81 27.43 -6.61
N PHE A 16 -18.91 28.37 -6.26
CA PHE A 16 -17.48 28.11 -6.15
C PHE A 16 -17.11 27.28 -4.91
N PHE A 17 -17.89 27.40 -3.83
CA PHE A 17 -17.66 26.63 -2.60
C PHE A 17 -18.08 25.16 -2.71
N SER A 18 -19.03 24.83 -3.59
CA SER A 18 -19.50 23.44 -3.78
C SER A 18 -18.51 22.56 -4.55
N GLY A 19 -17.52 23.15 -5.24
CA GLY A 19 -16.58 22.43 -6.10
C GLY A 19 -15.28 21.96 -5.41
N GLN A 20 -15.01 22.40 -4.18
CA GLN A 20 -13.81 21.97 -3.45
C GLN A 20 -14.10 20.72 -2.64
N GLY A 21 -14.25 19.59 -3.35
CA GLY A 21 -14.09 18.28 -2.74
C GLY A 21 -12.68 18.20 -2.18
N LEU A 22 -12.55 18.21 -0.84
CA LEU A 22 -11.30 17.95 -0.16
C LEU A 22 -10.72 16.66 -0.74
N ALA A 23 -9.62 16.77 -1.48
CA ALA A 23 -8.86 15.63 -1.94
C ALA A 23 -8.54 14.79 -0.70
N GLN A 24 -9.27 13.70 -0.51
CA GLN A 24 -9.00 12.78 0.57
C GLN A 24 -7.59 12.25 0.32
N PRO A 25 -6.65 12.43 1.27
CA PRO A 25 -5.32 11.87 1.10
C PRO A 25 -5.51 10.40 0.83
N ALA A 26 -4.96 9.92 -0.30
CA ALA A 26 -5.04 8.52 -0.69
C ALA A 26 -4.76 7.69 0.56
N LYS A 27 -5.78 6.92 0.98
CA LYS A 27 -5.69 6.05 2.13
C LYS A 27 -4.53 5.11 1.85
N HIS A 28 -3.36 5.42 2.43
CA HIS A 28 -2.21 4.54 2.31
C HIS A 28 -2.62 3.27 3.05
N ASP A 29 -2.80 2.18 2.31
CA ASP A 29 -2.98 0.87 2.90
C ASP A 29 -1.74 0.61 3.74
N ARG A 30 -1.90 0.75 5.05
CA ARG A 30 -0.84 0.38 6.00
C ARG A 30 -0.52 -1.09 5.74
N PRO A 31 0.76 -1.50 5.78
CA PRO A 31 1.11 -2.91 5.71
C PRO A 31 0.25 -3.67 6.72
N GLN A 32 -0.57 -4.60 6.22
CA GLN A 32 -1.40 -5.39 7.11
C GLN A 32 -0.52 -6.33 7.91
N GLU A 33 -0.83 -6.47 9.20
CA GLU A 33 -0.14 -7.42 10.06
C GLU A 33 -0.34 -8.85 9.54
N GLY A 34 0.74 -9.63 9.52
CA GLY A 34 0.71 -11.02 9.08
C GLY A 34 -0.10 -11.89 10.04
N LYS A 35 -0.71 -12.97 9.54
CA LYS A 35 -1.58 -13.87 10.33
C LYS A 35 -0.87 -15.14 10.84
N LEU A 36 0.44 -15.25 10.64
CA LEU A 36 1.20 -16.47 10.94
C LEU A 36 1.33 -16.72 12.44
N ARG A 37 1.20 -18.00 12.83
CA ARG A 37 1.32 -18.49 14.21
C ARG A 37 2.37 -19.58 14.31
N VAL A 38 2.84 -19.84 15.53
CA VAL A 38 3.77 -20.95 15.78
C VAL A 38 3.10 -22.29 15.44
N GLY A 39 3.80 -23.12 14.66
CA GLY A 39 3.30 -24.41 14.19
C GLY A 39 2.58 -24.35 12.84
N ASP A 40 2.24 -23.15 12.34
CA ASP A 40 1.71 -23.01 10.99
C ASP A 40 2.74 -23.47 9.95
N VAL A 41 2.25 -24.05 8.85
CA VAL A 41 3.08 -24.32 7.69
C VAL A 41 3.55 -22.98 7.12
N ALA A 42 4.88 -22.81 6.99
CA ALA A 42 5.46 -21.62 6.39
C ALA A 42 4.94 -21.43 4.95
N PRO A 43 4.41 -20.23 4.60
CA PRO A 43 3.96 -19.94 3.23
C PRO A 43 5.12 -20.11 2.25
N ASP A 44 4.85 -20.82 1.15
CA ASP A 44 5.87 -21.06 0.15
C ASP A 44 6.06 -19.82 -0.74
N PHE A 45 7.31 -19.57 -1.11
CA PHE A 45 7.68 -18.52 -2.04
C PHE A 45 8.95 -18.91 -2.79
N GLU A 46 9.21 -18.20 -3.88
CA GLU A 46 10.37 -18.40 -4.73
C GLU A 46 11.08 -17.06 -4.96
N LEU A 47 12.39 -17.03 -4.74
CA LEU A 47 13.23 -15.84 -4.90
C LEU A 47 14.35 -16.12 -5.89
N ASP A 48 14.79 -15.07 -6.59
CA ASP A 48 16.04 -15.13 -7.35
C ASP A 48 17.22 -15.23 -6.38
N ARG A 49 18.20 -16.06 -6.74
CA ARG A 49 19.43 -16.18 -5.96
C ARG A 49 20.32 -14.98 -6.21
N LEU A 50 21.05 -14.55 -5.18
CA LEU A 50 21.98 -13.41 -5.28
C LEU A 50 23.11 -13.63 -6.29
N ASP A 51 23.48 -14.88 -6.57
CA ASP A 51 24.48 -15.24 -7.57
C ASP A 51 23.94 -15.21 -9.01
N GLY A 52 22.65 -14.87 -9.19
CA GLY A 52 21.96 -14.86 -10.48
C GLY A 52 21.69 -16.27 -11.05
N LYS A 53 22.02 -17.34 -10.31
CA LYS A 53 21.91 -18.72 -10.80
C LYS A 53 20.55 -19.30 -10.46
N GLY A 54 19.54 -18.75 -11.13
CA GLY A 54 18.16 -19.21 -11.04
C GLY A 54 17.49 -18.84 -9.73
N LYS A 55 16.58 -19.72 -9.30
CA LYS A 55 15.65 -19.45 -8.20
C LYS A 55 15.83 -20.43 -7.04
N VAL A 56 15.41 -20.00 -5.86
CA VAL A 56 15.33 -20.82 -4.65
C VAL A 56 13.91 -20.78 -4.09
N LYS A 57 13.35 -21.95 -3.82
CA LYS A 57 12.01 -22.12 -3.27
C LYS A 57 12.07 -22.53 -1.80
N LEU A 58 11.31 -21.89 -0.93
CA LEU A 58 11.35 -22.17 0.51
C LEU A 58 11.04 -23.65 0.82
N SER A 59 10.02 -24.21 0.18
CA SER A 59 9.63 -25.62 0.37
C SER A 59 10.72 -26.63 0.04
N SER A 60 11.74 -26.25 -0.76
CA SER A 60 12.86 -27.15 -1.06
C SER A 60 13.72 -27.53 0.16
N PHE A 61 13.61 -26.79 1.26
CA PHE A 61 14.30 -27.03 2.53
C PHE A 61 13.46 -27.77 3.57
N GLN A 62 12.14 -27.91 3.37
CA GLN A 62 11.25 -28.54 4.34
C GLN A 62 11.70 -29.98 4.65
N GLY A 63 11.77 -30.32 5.94
CA GLY A 63 12.18 -31.64 6.42
C GLY A 63 13.66 -31.99 6.26
N LYS A 64 14.48 -31.11 5.67
CA LYS A 64 15.92 -31.35 5.47
C LYS A 64 16.78 -30.73 6.56
N GLN A 65 16.44 -29.50 6.97
CA GLN A 65 17.16 -28.75 7.98
C GLN A 65 16.29 -27.60 8.53
N PRO A 66 16.57 -27.10 9.75
CA PRO A 66 15.99 -25.84 10.22
C PRO A 66 16.37 -24.67 9.31
N VAL A 67 15.45 -23.72 9.10
CA VAL A 67 15.65 -22.56 8.22
C VAL A 67 15.30 -21.28 8.99
N ALA A 68 16.19 -20.29 8.92
CA ALA A 68 15.92 -18.93 9.38
C ALA A 68 15.62 -18.02 8.17
N LEU A 69 14.52 -17.26 8.24
CA LEU A 69 14.13 -16.28 7.24
C LEU A 69 14.30 -14.87 7.81
N ILE A 70 15.05 -14.02 7.11
CA ILE A 70 15.33 -12.64 7.52
C ILE A 70 14.79 -11.70 6.44
N PHE A 71 13.95 -10.75 6.83
CA PHE A 71 13.50 -9.65 5.97
C PHE A 71 14.32 -8.41 6.29
N GLY A 72 14.89 -7.79 5.27
CA GLY A 72 15.68 -6.57 5.42
C GLY A 72 15.86 -5.86 4.09
N SER A 73 16.18 -4.58 4.18
CA SER A 73 16.56 -3.73 3.05
C SER A 73 17.77 -2.90 3.45
N TYR A 74 18.62 -2.58 2.50
CA TYR A 74 19.70 -1.61 2.67
C TYR A 74 19.33 -0.34 1.90
N THR A 75 19.32 0.80 2.60
CA THR A 75 18.95 2.12 2.08
C THR A 75 19.99 3.15 2.48
#